data_AF-A0A842P2M7-F1
#
_entry.id   AF-A0A842P2M7-F1
#
_cell.length_a   1.000
_cell.length_b   1.000
_cell.length_c   1.000
_cell.angle_alpha   90.00
_cell.angle_beta   90.00
_cell.angle_gamma   90.00
#
_symmetry.space_group_name_H-M   'P 1'
#
loop_
_entity.id
_entity.type
_entity.pdbx_description
1 polymer ?
#
loop_
_entity_poly.entity_id
_entity_poly.type
_entity_poly.pdbx_seq_one_letter_code
_entity_poly.pdbx_strand_id
1 'polypeptide(L)' 'MTGSGRGRRLLGVEDGSFEAFSESSRSTYLCGVLMDSGVIRDVRLAEISVDGLDATERLL' A
#
# COMPACT_ATOMS: atom_id res chain seq x y z
N MET A 1 -11.07 30.59 12.54
CA MET A 1 -11.38 29.27 11.98
C MET A 1 -10.56 28.23 12.74
N THR A 2 -11.10 27.67 13.82
CA THR A 2 -10.41 26.68 14.66
C THR A 2 -10.80 25.28 14.21
N GLY A 3 -10.14 24.78 13.17
CA GLY A 3 -10.20 23.36 12.81
C GLY A 3 -9.15 22.60 13.64
N SER A 4 -9.59 21.62 14.42
CA SER A 4 -8.73 20.71 15.20
C SER A 4 -7.66 20.06 14.31
N GLY A 5 -6.44 20.63 14.31
CA GLY A 5 -5.31 20.22 13.49
C GLY A 5 -4.58 18.98 14.01
N ARG A 6 -5.28 17.90 14.32
CA ARG A 6 -4.64 16.58 14.42
C ARG A 6 -4.68 15.98 13.02
N GLY A 7 -3.57 16.11 12.28
CA GLY A 7 -3.46 15.43 10.99
C GLY A 7 -3.72 13.94 11.18
N ARG A 8 -4.55 13.38 10.30
CA ARG A 8 -4.93 11.97 10.39
C ARG A 8 -3.74 11.13 9.97
N ARG A 9 -3.48 10.07 10.74
CA ARG A 9 -2.58 8.99 10.32
C ARG A 9 -3.34 8.13 9.33
N LEU A 10 -2.81 8.01 8.11
CA LEU A 10 -3.42 7.27 7.02
C LEU A 10 -2.44 6.19 6.56
N LEU A 11 -2.97 5.03 6.18
CA LEU A 11 -2.24 4.02 5.43
C LEU A 11 -2.88 3.94 4.06
N GLY A 12 -2.17 4.41 3.03
CA GLY A 12 -2.53 4.15 1.64
C GLY A 12 -2.01 2.78 1.24
N VAL A 13 -2.82 2.00 0.52
CA VAL A 13 -2.47 0.65 0.09
C VAL A 13 -2.78 0.56 -1.40
N GLU A 14 -1.78 0.16 -2.18
CA GLU A 14 -1.88 0.00 -3.62
C GLU A 14 -1.06 -1.23 -4.03
N ASP A 15 -1.60 -2.07 -4.90
CA ASP A 15 -0.85 -3.11 -5.59
C ASP A 15 -0.53 -2.68 -7.02
N GLY A 16 0.64 -3.10 -7.52
CA GLY A 16 1.07 -2.73 -8.85
C GLY A 16 0.22 -3.41 -9.92
N SER A 17 -0.89 -2.79 -10.34
CA SER A 17 -1.61 -3.11 -11.58
C SER A 17 -1.07 -2.34 -12.80
N PHE A 18 0.10 -1.71 -12.65
CA PHE A 18 0.81 -1.11 -13.77
C PHE A 18 1.25 -2.22 -14.72
N GLU A 19 1.09 -2.04 -16.03
CA GLU A 19 1.52 -2.92 -17.14
C GLU A 19 3.02 -3.32 -17.14
N ALA A 20 3.74 -3.10 -16.03
CA ALA A 20 5.13 -3.42 -15.81
C ALA A 20 5.40 -4.92 -15.55
N PHE A 21 4.37 -5.70 -15.20
CA PHE A 21 4.50 -7.15 -15.01
C PHE A 21 3.89 -7.87 -16.20
N SER A 22 4.66 -8.75 -16.84
CA SER A 22 4.13 -9.61 -17.90
C SER A 22 2.96 -10.42 -17.37
N GLU A 23 1.93 -10.68 -18.19
CA GLU A 23 0.76 -11.52 -17.85
C GLU A 23 1.13 -12.91 -17.28
N SER A 24 2.38 -13.33 -17.46
CA SER A 24 2.96 -14.55 -16.89
C SER A 24 3.43 -14.45 -15.43
N SER A 25 3.43 -13.26 -14.83
CA SER A 25 3.91 -13.05 -13.47
C SER A 25 2.89 -13.57 -12.46
N ARG A 26 3.31 -14.53 -11.63
CA ARG A 26 2.46 -15.15 -10.60
C ARG A 26 2.39 -14.35 -9.31
N SER A 27 3.14 -13.26 -9.21
CA SER A 27 3.22 -12.40 -8.04
C SER A 27 3.32 -10.92 -8.44
N THR A 28 2.88 -10.05 -7.54
CA THR A 28 3.01 -8.59 -7.63
C THR A 28 3.43 -8.01 -6.28
N TYR A 29 3.80 -6.73 -6.25
CA TYR A 29 4.09 -6.03 -5.00
C TYR A 29 2.85 -5.30 -4.48
N LEU A 30 2.56 -5.52 -3.19
CA LEU A 30 1.67 -4.72 -2.38
C LEU A 30 2.48 -3.62 -1.69
N CYS A 31 2.10 -2.37 -1.90
CA CYS A 31 2.75 -1.19 -1.33
C CYS A 31 1.86 -0.53 -0.28
N GLY A 32 2.37 -0.41 0.95
CA GLY A 32 1.75 0.34 2.03
C GLY A 32 2.51 1.63 2.29
N VAL A 33 1.83 2.78 2.19
CA VAL A 33 2.41 4.11 2.48
C VAL A 33 1.78 4.68 3.74
N LEU A 34 2.58 4.80 4.79
CA LEU A 34 2.14 5.43 6.02
C LEU A 34 2.33 6.94 5.92
N MET A 35 1.23 7.67 6.02
CA MET A 35 1.23 9.13 6.02
C MET A 35 0.79 9.67 7.38
N ASP A 36 1.43 10.75 7.80
CA ASP A 36 0.99 11.58 8.92
C ASP A 36 0.99 13.03 8.48
N SER A 37 -0.19 13.67 8.53
CA SER A 37 -0.33 15.10 8.23
C SER A 37 0.18 15.48 6.83
N GLY A 38 -0.01 14.57 5.85
CA GLY A 38 0.46 14.77 4.47
C GLY A 38 1.93 14.42 4.22
N VAL A 39 2.68 14.02 5.26
CA VAL A 39 4.08 13.61 5.14
C VAL A 39 4.18 12.08 5.13
N ILE A 40 4.90 11.53 4.17
CA ILE A 40 5.24 10.10 4.15
C ILE A 40 6.22 9.82 5.30
N ARG A 41 5.86 8.86 6.15
CA ARG A 41 6.66 8.44 7.31
C ARG A 41 7.31 7.09 7.12
N ASP A 42 6.64 6.18 6.42
CA ASP A 42 7.11 4.82 6.17
C ASP A 42 6.55 4.31 4.84
N VAL A 43 7.31 3.41 4.20
CA VAL A 43 6.90 2.70 2.98
C VAL A 43 7.24 1.22 3.18
N ARG A 44 6.24 0.36 3.01
CA ARG A 44 6.39 -1.09 3.14
C ARG A 44 6.04 -1.74 1.82
N LEU A 45 6.86 -2.70 1.42
CA LEU A 45 6.64 -3.53 0.26
C LEU A 45 6.55 -4.99 0.71
N ALA A 46 5.55 -5.69 0.21
CA ALA A 46 5.42 -7.12 0.35
C ALA A 46 5.08 -7.73 -1.01
N GLU A 47 5.59 -8.92 -1.28
CA GLU A 47 5.19 -9.68 -2.46
C GLU A 47 3.92 -10.49 -2.13
N ILE A 48 2.95 -10.44 -3.03
CA ILE A 48 1.67 -11.16 -2.96
C ILE A 48 1.45 -11.96 -4.24
N SER A 49 0.60 -12.97 -4.17
CA SER A 49 0.24 -13.78 -5.34
C SER A 49 -0.88 -13.11 -6.14
N VAL A 50 -0.75 -13.04 -7.47
CA VAL A 50 -1.84 -12.55 -8.34
C VAL A 50 -3.01 -13.53 -8.25
N ASP A 51 -4.23 -13.01 -8.07
CA ASP A 51 -5.46 -13.79 -7.78
C ASP A 51 -5.34 -14.72 -6.55
N GLY A 52 -4.35 -14.47 -5.68
CA GLY A 52 -4.13 -15.20 -4.44
C GLY A 52 -5.03 -14.72 -3.29
N LEU A 53 -4.79 -15.29 -2.11
CA LEU A 53 -5.53 -14.94 -0.87
C LEU A 53 -4.59 -14.36 0.22
N ASP A 54 -3.34 -14.07 -0.13
CA ASP A 54 -2.29 -13.68 0.81
C ASP A 54 -2.19 -12.16 1.05
N ALA A 55 -2.94 -11.33 0.30
CA ALA A 55 -2.85 -9.86 0.39
C ALA A 55 -3.15 -9.31 1.81
N THR A 56 -4.17 -9.85 2.49
CA THR A 56 -4.55 -9.41 3.84
C THR A 56 -3.46 -9.71 4.87
N GLU A 57 -2.87 -10.90 4.81
CA GLU A 57 -1.82 -11.31 5.76
C GLU A 57 -0.54 -10.51 5.56
N ARG A 58 -0.25 -10.10 4.32
CA ARG A 58 0.91 -9.26 3.99
C ARG A 58 0.71 -7.79 4.35
N LEU A 59 -0.53 -7.37 4.62
CA LEU A 59 -0.86 -5.99 4.98
C LEU A 59 -0.84 -5.73 6.50
N LEU A 60 -1.08 -6.77 7.32
CA LEU A 60 -1.13 -6.71 8.79
C LEU A 60 0.27 -6.79 9.43
#